data_AF-A0A8T4RVV7-F1
#
_entry.id   AF-A0A8T4RVV7-F1
#
_cell.length_a   1.000
_cell.length_b   1.000
_cell.length_c   1.000
_cell.angle_alpha   90.00
_cell.angle_beta   90.00
_cell.angle_gamma   90.00
#
_symmetry.space_group_name_H-M   'P 1'
#
loop_
_entity.id
_entity.type
_entity.pdbx_description
1 polymer ?
#
loop_
_entity_poly.entity_id
_entity_poly.type
_entity_poly.pdbx_seq_one_letter_code
_entity_poly.pdbx_strand_id
1 'polypeptide(L)' 'MWRSRFSEIFMAMTDVSVFEKAWRLFESASSLSFTDCTSVAFMRLFKVKKIATFDKDFRGIKDIKVYP' A
#
# COMPACT_ATOMS: atom_id res chain seq x y z
N MET A 1 17.82 11.16 26.39
CA MET A 1 18.23 9.81 25.95
C MET A 1 17.50 9.49 24.65
N TRP A 2 18.09 9.81 23.49
CA TRP A 2 17.49 9.50 22.19
C TRP A 2 17.85 8.07 21.82
N ARG A 3 16.90 7.14 21.95
CA ARG A 3 17.02 5.81 21.35
C ARG A 3 16.86 5.97 19.85
N SER A 4 17.96 5.95 19.10
CA SER A 4 17.92 5.63 17.68
C SER A 4 17.32 4.22 17.56
N ARG A 5 16.04 4.12 17.20
CA ARG A 5 15.48 2.88 16.69
C ARG A 5 15.91 2.84 15.25
N PHE A 6 16.77 1.90 14.88
CA PHE A 6 16.99 1.60 13.47
C PHE A 6 15.63 1.28 12.86
N SER A 7 15.20 2.07 11.87
CA SER A 7 14.03 1.75 11.07
C SER A 7 14.41 0.58 10.17
N GLU A 8 13.85 -0.60 10.45
CA GLU A 8 14.03 -1.75 9.57
C GLU A 8 13.25 -1.54 8.27
N ILE A 9 13.92 -1.73 7.14
CA ILE A 9 13.29 -1.71 5.81
C ILE A 9 12.90 -3.14 5.45
N PHE A 10 11.62 -3.35 5.16
CA PHE A 10 11.10 -4.61 4.64
C PHE A 10 10.81 -4.45 3.14
N MET A 11 11.43 -5.28 2.31
CA MET A 11 11.17 -5.34 0.88
C MET A 11 10.18 -6.46 0.59
N ALA A 12 8.97 -6.11 0.19
CA ALA A 12 7.92 -7.07 -0.14
C ALA A 12 8.05 -7.52 -1.61
N MET A 13 8.06 -8.83 -1.85
CA MET A 13 8.02 -9.42 -3.19
C MET A 13 6.57 -9.64 -3.63
N THR A 14 6.23 -9.21 -4.84
CA THR A 14 4.90 -9.46 -5.43
C THR A 14 4.85 -10.88 -5.96
N ASP A 15 4.38 -11.81 -5.13
CA ASP A 15 4.06 -13.17 -5.56
C ASP A 15 2.72 -13.23 -6.32
N VAL A 16 2.35 -14.42 -6.80
CA VAL A 16 1.11 -14.65 -7.55
C VAL A 16 -0.14 -14.29 -6.74
N SER A 17 -0.15 -14.56 -5.43
CA SER A 17 -1.29 -14.25 -4.56
C SER A 17 -1.48 -12.74 -4.38
N VAL A 18 -0.38 -11.99 -4.23
CA VAL A 18 -0.44 -10.52 -4.18
C VAL A 18 -0.82 -9.95 -5.55
N PHE A 19 -0.25 -10.48 -6.62
CA PHE A 19 -0.57 -10.08 -7.99
C PHE A 19 -2.06 -10.22 -8.27
N GLU A 20 -2.68 -11.37 -7.98
CA GLU A 20 -4.12 -11.59 -8.19
C GLU A 20 -4.98 -10.63 -7.38
N LYS A 21 -4.60 -10.32 -6.13
CA LYS A 21 -5.30 -9.34 -5.30
C LYS A 21 -5.19 -7.93 -5.89
N ALA A 22 -4.00 -7.55 -6.36
CA ALA A 22 -3.77 -6.28 -7.02
C ALA A 22 -4.55 -6.19 -8.34
N TRP A 23 -4.62 -7.28 -9.10
CA TRP A 23 -5.34 -7.37 -10.36
C TRP A 23 -6.84 -7.12 -10.17
N ARG A 24 -7.47 -7.82 -9.21
CA ARG A 24 -8.89 -7.61 -8.89
C ARG A 24 -9.19 -6.18 -8.44
N LEU A 25 -8.25 -5.54 -7.72
CA LEU A 25 -8.39 -4.14 -7.34
C LEU A 25 -8.32 -3.23 -8.57
N PHE A 26 -7.34 -3.48 -9.44
CA PHE A 26 -7.12 -2.72 -10.66
C PHE A 26 -8.32 -2.79 -11.61
N GLU A 27 -8.92 -3.97 -11.79
CA GLU A 27 -10.14 -4.15 -12.60
C GLU A 27 -11.34 -3.36 -12.06
N SER A 28 -11.40 -3.14 -10.75
CA SER A 28 -12.49 -2.39 -10.09
C SER A 28 -12.21 -0.90 -9.90
N ALA A 29 -10.97 -0.44 -10.13
CA ALA A 29 -10.54 0.92 -9.85
C ALA A 29 -10.63 1.81 -11.09
N SER A 30 -11.19 3.01 -10.95
CA SER A 30 -11.32 3.97 -12.05
C SER A 30 -10.10 4.88 -12.24
N SER A 31 -9.23 5.01 -11.22
CA SER A 31 -8.12 5.99 -11.22
C SER A 31 -6.80 5.50 -10.64
N LEU A 32 -6.75 4.29 -10.05
CA LEU A 32 -5.51 3.77 -9.47
C LEU A 32 -4.66 3.07 -10.52
N SER A 33 -3.34 3.29 -10.49
CA SER A 33 -2.42 2.47 -11.27
C SER A 33 -2.35 1.04 -10.70
N PHE A 34 -1.83 0.10 -11.49
CA PHE A 34 -1.57 -1.25 -11.00
C PHE A 34 -0.59 -1.28 -9.82
N THR A 35 0.39 -0.37 -9.80
CA THR A 35 1.34 -0.23 -8.70
C THR A 35 0.67 0.27 -7.41
N ASP A 36 -0.30 1.17 -7.52
CA ASP A 36 -1.10 1.60 -6.36
C ASP A 36 -1.96 0.47 -5.83
N CYS A 37 -2.60 -0.29 -6.73
CA CYS A 37 -3.37 -1.48 -6.37
C CYS A 37 -2.50 -2.54 -5.67
N THR A 38 -1.25 -2.71 -6.12
CA THR A 38 -0.25 -3.59 -5.48
C THR A 38 0.10 -3.09 -4.08
N SER A 39 0.33 -1.78 -3.92
CA SER A 39 0.58 -1.15 -2.61
C SER A 39 -0.58 -1.39 -1.65
N VAL A 40 -1.83 -1.22 -2.12
CA VAL A 40 -3.05 -1.48 -1.34
C VAL A 40 -3.18 -2.96 -0.96
N ALA A 41 -2.85 -3.87 -1.87
CA ALA A 41 -2.87 -5.31 -1.60
C ALA A 41 -1.89 -5.66 -0.46
N PHE A 42 -0.67 -5.14 -0.50
CA PHE A 42 0.31 -5.32 0.58
C PHE A 42 -0.12 -4.65 1.89
N MET A 43 -0.68 -3.44 1.83
CA MET A 43 -1.19 -2.76 3.01
C MET A 43 -2.28 -3.57 3.71
N ARG A 44 -3.19 -4.20 2.96
CA ARG A 44 -4.20 -5.10 3.51
C ARG A 44 -3.59 -6.40 4.05
N LEU A 45 -2.64 -7.00 3.33
CA LEU A 45 -1.95 -8.23 3.75
C LEU A 45 -1.21 -8.05 5.08
N PHE A 46 -0.45 -6.96 5.20
CA PHE A 46 0.35 -6.64 6.37
C PHE A 46 -0.39 -5.83 7.44
N LYS A 47 -1.68 -5.53 7.22
CA LYS A 47 -2.51 -4.69 8.10
C LYS A 47 -1.90 -3.30 8.35
N VAL A 48 -1.18 -2.77 7.37
CA VAL A 48 -0.63 -1.41 7.39
C VAL A 48 -1.74 -0.43 7.01
N LYS A 49 -2.04 0.51 7.91
CA LYS A 49 -3.14 1.49 7.74
C LYS A 49 -2.67 2.90 7.40
N LYS A 50 -1.36 3.10 7.24
CA LYS A 50 -0.75 4.41 7.00
C LYS A 50 0.15 4.32 5.78
N ILE A 51 0.03 5.26 4.87
CA ILE A 51 0.91 5.38 3.71
C ILE A 51 1.53 6.77 3.70
N ALA A 52 2.84 6.83 3.47
CA ALA A 52 3.55 8.06 3.16
C ALA A 52 3.58 8.21 1.64
N THR A 53 2.84 9.18 1.10
CA THR A 53 2.78 9.43 -0.35
C THR A 53 2.28 10.85 -0.63
N PHE A 54 2.77 11.44 -1.71
CA PHE A 54 2.24 12.69 -2.25
C PHE A 54 1.02 12.47 -3.18
N ASP A 55 0.73 11.22 -3.51
CA ASP A 55 -0.39 10.85 -4.35
C ASP A 55 -1.72 10.96 -3.58
N LYS A 56 -2.63 11.77 -4.12
CA LYS A 56 -3.92 12.06 -3.48
C LYS A 56 -4.94 10.96 -3.74
N ASP A 57 -4.72 10.08 -4.72
CA ASP A 57 -5.69 9.06 -5.12
C ASP A 57 -5.87 7.98 -4.03
N PHE A 58 -4.87 7.82 -3.14
CA PHE A 58 -4.97 6.97 -1.96
C PHE A 58 -5.98 7.45 -0.91
N ARG A 59 -6.41 8.71 -0.94
CA ARG A 59 -7.37 9.25 0.05
C ARG A 59 -8.77 8.64 -0.08
N GLY A 60 -9.10 8.07 -1.24
CA GLY A 60 -10.38 7.39 -1.48
C GLY A 60 -10.43 5.95 -0.96
N ILE A 61 -9.32 5.41 -0.45
CA ILE A 61 -9.22 4.00 -0.11
C ILE A 61 -9.63 3.78 1.34
N LYS A 62 -10.67 2.97 1.54
CA LYS A 62 -11.17 2.60 2.86
C LYS A 62 -10.05 2.01 3.73
N ASP A 63 -10.02 2.43 4.99
CA ASP A 63 -9.11 1.96 6.04
C ASP A 63 -7.61 2.32 5.85
N ILE A 64 -7.31 3.24 4.92
CA ILE A 64 -5.96 3.78 4.68
C ILE A 64 -5.91 5.27 5.03
N LYS A 65 -4.92 5.67 5.83
CA LYS A 65 -4.64 7.06 6.17
C LYS A 65 -3.40 7.56 5.43
N VAL A 66 -3.58 8.61 4.64
CA VAL A 66 -2.51 9.24 3.86
C VAL A 66 -1.77 10.27 4.70
N TYR A 67 -0.44 10.20 4.66
CA TYR A 67 0.48 11.18 5.22
C TYR A 67 1.35 11.72 4.08
N PRO A 68 1.40 13.06 3.88
CA PRO A 68 2.38 13.66 2.97
C PRO A 68 3.79 13.58 3.54
#